data_AF-G7GSW3-F1
#
_entry.id   AF-G7GSW3-F1
#
_cell.length_a   1.000
_cell.length_b   1.000
_cell.length_c   1.000
_cell.angle_alpha   90.00
_cell.angle_beta   90.00
_cell.angle_gamma   90.00
#
_symmetry.space_group_name_H-M   'P 1'
#
loop_
_entity.id
_entity.type
_entity.pdbx_description
1 polymer ?
#
loop_
_entity_poly.entity_id
_entity_poly.type
_entity_poly.pdbx_seq_one_letter_code
_entity_poly.pdbx_strand_id
1 'polypeptide(L)'
;MQAPISVADLQTFDSTLGNDAAQAMIATAWARAQVVAPCLKQPDPDLDDTDIEILKDVVRSAILRWNDRGSGAIVSRNAGEYGETLNRADDKRALYRPGEIRDLQAVCGNVRKRGQASTISTIPHAHNDDAGVDPVHPFLLGDDDFTRYDEFGNKYQR
;
A
#
# COMPACT_ATOMS: atom_id res chain seq x y z
N MET A 1 -13.28 9.95 -18.62
CA MET A 1 -13.88 10.38 -17.35
C MET A 1 -13.16 11.62 -16.79
N GLN A 2 -13.90 12.59 -16.27
CA GLN A 2 -13.37 13.74 -15.53
C GLN A 2 -12.98 13.32 -14.11
N ALA A 3 -12.02 14.03 -13.48
CA ALA A 3 -11.66 13.75 -12.09
C ALA A 3 -12.88 13.92 -11.15
N PRO A 4 -13.14 12.99 -10.22
CA PRO A 4 -14.28 13.06 -9.30
C PRO A 4 -14.05 14.05 -8.13
N ILE A 5 -13.02 14.89 -8.21
CA ILE A 5 -12.65 15.88 -7.21
C ILE A 5 -12.67 17.28 -7.84
N SER A 6 -13.17 18.26 -7.08
CA SER A 6 -13.26 19.66 -7.48
C SER A 6 -12.29 20.54 -6.70
N VAL A 7 -12.16 21.81 -7.12
CA VAL A 7 -11.35 22.80 -6.40
C VAL A 7 -11.90 23.06 -4.98
N ALA A 8 -13.22 23.00 -4.80
CA ALA A 8 -13.86 23.21 -3.49
C ALA A 8 -13.45 22.14 -2.46
N ASP A 9 -13.25 20.90 -2.91
CA ASP A 9 -12.80 19.79 -2.06
C ASP A 9 -11.38 19.99 -1.52
N LEU A 10 -10.55 20.77 -2.22
CA LEU A 10 -9.20 21.12 -1.78
C LEU A 10 -9.22 22.35 -0.86
N GLN A 11 -10.05 23.34 -1.19
CA GLN A 11 -10.14 24.61 -0.46
C GLN A 11 -10.75 24.47 0.94
N THR A 12 -11.43 23.36 1.22
CA THR A 12 -11.89 23.01 2.57
C THR A 12 -10.71 22.78 3.52
N PHE A 13 -9.55 22.35 2.99
CA PHE A 13 -8.34 22.06 3.77
C PHE A 13 -7.29 23.16 3.66
N ASP A 14 -7.21 23.82 2.49
CA ASP A 14 -6.31 24.94 2.27
C ASP A 14 -7.02 26.06 1.49
N SER A 15 -7.51 27.06 2.23
CA SER A 15 -8.20 28.22 1.67
C SER A 15 -7.27 29.19 0.93
N THR A 16 -5.95 29.03 1.07
CA THR A 16 -4.95 29.86 0.38
C THR A 16 -4.59 29.33 -1.00
N LEU A 17 -5.02 28.11 -1.33
CA LEU A 17 -4.78 27.48 -2.62
C LEU A 17 -5.62 28.18 -3.72
N GLY A 18 -4.93 28.88 -4.62
CA GLY A 18 -5.55 29.56 -5.76
C GLY A 18 -6.21 28.58 -6.74
N ASN A 19 -7.35 28.99 -7.31
CA ASN A 19 -8.18 28.15 -8.19
C ASN A 19 -7.40 27.58 -9.39
N ASP A 20 -6.59 28.40 -10.05
CA ASP A 20 -5.83 27.99 -11.24
C ASP A 20 -4.76 26.94 -10.89
N ALA A 21 -4.08 27.13 -9.74
CA ALA A 21 -3.11 26.18 -9.24
C ALA A 21 -3.78 24.86 -8.85
N ALA A 22 -4.91 24.92 -8.12
CA ALA A 22 -5.69 23.75 -7.75
C ALA A 22 -6.11 22.94 -8.99
N GLN A 23 -6.63 23.60 -10.03
CA GLN A 23 -7.07 22.94 -11.25
C GLN A 23 -5.91 22.26 -11.99
N ALA A 24 -4.75 22.93 -12.10
CA ALA A 24 -3.55 22.35 -12.70
C ALA A 24 -3.04 21.12 -11.92
N MET A 25 -3.13 21.18 -10.59
CA MET A 25 -2.74 20.07 -9.72
C MET A 25 -3.71 18.88 -9.86
N ILE A 26 -5.02 19.13 -9.88
CA ILE A 26 -6.04 18.11 -10.12
C ILE A 26 -5.80 17.42 -11.47
N ALA A 27 -5.58 18.19 -12.54
CA ALA A 27 -5.34 17.64 -13.88
C ALA A 27 -4.11 16.73 -13.90
N THR A 28 -3.01 17.15 -13.27
CA THR A 28 -1.77 16.38 -13.20
C THR A 28 -1.91 15.12 -12.35
N ALA A 29 -2.56 15.23 -11.20
CA ALA A 29 -2.82 14.10 -10.31
C ALA A 29 -3.70 13.06 -11.02
N TRP A 30 -4.79 13.51 -11.62
CA TRP A 30 -5.72 12.67 -12.36
C TRP A 30 -5.04 11.93 -13.52
N ALA A 31 -4.22 12.63 -14.31
CA ALA A 31 -3.46 11.99 -15.39
C ALA A 31 -2.54 10.87 -14.87
N ARG A 32 -1.90 11.05 -13.71
CA ARG A 32 -1.08 10.01 -13.08
C ARG A 32 -1.93 8.87 -12.51
N ALA A 33 -3.09 9.16 -11.93
CA ALA A 33 -4.02 8.14 -11.46
C ALA A 33 -4.44 7.21 -12.60
N GLN A 34 -4.74 7.76 -13.78
CA GLN A 34 -5.11 6.95 -14.96
C GLN A 34 -3.99 6.05 -15.48
N VAL A 35 -2.72 6.38 -15.21
CA VAL A 35 -1.58 5.51 -15.55
C VAL A 35 -1.51 4.32 -14.60
N VAL A 36 -1.71 4.57 -13.29
CA VAL A 36 -1.67 3.54 -12.25
C VAL A 36 -2.91 2.64 -12.28
N ALA A 37 -4.08 3.24 -12.56
CA ALA A 37 -5.40 2.63 -12.54
C ALA A 37 -6.08 2.80 -13.92
N PRO A 38 -5.77 1.95 -14.91
CA PRO A 38 -6.25 2.11 -16.29
C PRO A 38 -7.77 2.00 -16.45
N CYS A 39 -8.48 1.41 -15.47
CA CYS A 39 -9.95 1.33 -15.51
C CYS A 39 -10.60 2.71 -15.54
N LEU A 40 -9.95 3.74 -14.96
CA LEU A 40 -10.45 5.12 -14.91
C LEU A 40 -10.38 5.86 -16.25
N LYS A 41 -9.74 5.27 -17.27
CA LYS A 41 -9.74 5.84 -18.63
C LYS A 41 -11.07 5.61 -19.36
N GLN A 42 -11.85 4.63 -18.92
CA GLN A 42 -13.14 4.33 -19.52
C GLN A 42 -14.14 5.48 -19.23
N PRO A 43 -15.10 5.74 -20.12
CA PRO A 43 -16.04 6.85 -19.95
C PRO A 43 -16.90 6.69 -18.70
N ASP A 44 -17.29 5.46 -18.34
CA ASP A 44 -18.09 5.13 -17.16
C ASP A 44 -17.60 3.80 -16.53
N PRO A 45 -16.55 3.82 -15.70
CA PRO A 45 -16.21 2.63 -14.92
C PRO A 45 -17.33 2.33 -13.93
N ASP A 46 -17.72 1.07 -13.80
CA ASP A 46 -18.70 0.59 -12.82
C ASP A 46 -18.10 0.69 -11.41
N LEU A 47 -18.03 1.91 -10.88
CA LEU A 47 -17.54 2.28 -9.55
C LEU A 47 -18.73 2.41 -8.61
N ASP A 48 -18.59 1.88 -7.40
CA ASP A 48 -19.55 2.19 -6.34
C ASP A 48 -19.21 3.52 -5.65
N ASP A 49 -20.14 4.00 -4.82
CA ASP A 49 -19.95 5.25 -4.08
C ASP A 49 -18.73 5.20 -3.13
N THR A 50 -18.37 4.01 -2.64
CA THR A 50 -17.21 3.82 -1.75
C THR A 50 -15.90 3.95 -2.50
N ASP A 51 -15.80 3.36 -3.68
CA ASP A 51 -14.67 3.46 -4.61
C ASP A 51 -14.46 4.93 -5.02
N ILE A 52 -15.55 5.67 -5.25
CA ILE A 52 -15.50 7.11 -5.58
C ILE A 52 -14.94 7.91 -4.41
N GLU A 53 -15.38 7.66 -3.18
CA GLU A 53 -14.87 8.36 -1.99
C GLU A 53 -13.40 8.03 -1.71
N ILE A 54 -12.99 6.76 -1.85
CA ILE A 54 -11.57 6.37 -1.76
C ILE A 54 -10.74 7.11 -2.81
N LEU A 55 -11.23 7.17 -4.05
CA LEU A 55 -10.54 7.86 -5.13
C LEU A 55 -10.39 9.36 -4.86
N LYS A 56 -11.44 10.00 -4.32
CA LYS A 56 -11.38 11.40 -3.90
C LYS A 56 -10.36 11.61 -2.78
N ASP A 57 -10.35 10.75 -1.76
CA ASP A 57 -9.42 10.84 -0.63
C ASP A 57 -7.96 10.70 -1.07
N VAL A 58 -7.66 9.69 -1.88
CA VAL A 58 -6.31 9.45 -2.40
C VAL A 58 -5.82 10.61 -3.26
N VAL A 59 -6.66 11.12 -4.16
CA VAL A 59 -6.26 12.26 -5.01
C VAL A 59 -6.10 13.53 -4.19
N ARG A 60 -7.01 13.81 -3.25
CA ARG A 60 -6.95 14.96 -2.35
C ARG A 60 -5.68 14.97 -1.51
N SER A 61 -5.42 13.87 -0.80
CA SER A 61 -4.26 13.74 0.09
C SER A 61 -2.93 13.87 -0.67
N ALA A 62 -2.86 13.33 -1.89
CA ALA A 62 -1.70 13.49 -2.76
C ALA A 62 -1.48 14.95 -3.20
N ILE A 63 -2.54 15.67 -3.55
CA ILE A 63 -2.47 17.08 -3.98
C ILE A 63 -2.06 17.99 -2.81
N LEU A 64 -2.72 17.87 -1.66
CA LEU A 64 -2.41 18.70 -0.48
C LEU A 64 -0.97 18.49 -0.02
N ARG A 65 -0.51 17.24 0.05
CA ARG A 65 0.90 16.94 0.33
C ARG A 65 1.84 17.50 -0.73
N TRP A 66 1.44 17.47 -2.00
CA TRP A 66 2.24 18.06 -3.07
C TRP A 66 2.34 19.59 -2.92
N ASN A 67 1.25 20.25 -2.55
CA ASN A 67 1.21 21.68 -2.26
C ASN A 67 2.14 22.03 -1.07
N ASP A 68 2.04 21.27 0.02
CA ASP A 68 2.89 21.43 1.21
C ASP A 68 4.38 21.26 0.89
N ARG A 69 4.73 20.39 -0.05
CA ARG A 69 6.12 20.20 -0.51
C ARG A 69 6.59 21.37 -1.39
N GLY A 70 5.69 21.97 -2.18
CA GLY A 70 5.98 23.12 -3.03
C GLY A 70 6.22 24.43 -2.25
N SER A 71 5.70 24.53 -1.02
CA SER A 71 5.85 25.72 -0.17
C SER A 71 7.27 25.91 0.42
N GLY A 72 8.17 24.94 0.26
CA GLY A 72 9.59 25.10 0.61
C GLY A 72 9.91 25.13 2.10
N ALA A 73 8.97 24.75 2.98
CA ALA A 73 9.20 24.74 4.43
C ALA A 73 10.25 23.69 4.83
N ILE A 74 11.48 24.14 5.06
CA ILE A 74 12.55 23.36 5.72
C ILE A 74 12.20 23.27 7.20
N VAL A 75 11.95 22.06 7.68
CA VAL A 75 11.69 21.82 9.11
C VAL A 75 13.02 21.55 9.80
N SER A 76 13.58 22.58 10.44
CA SER A 76 14.71 22.43 11.35
C SER A 76 14.20 22.01 12.73
N ARG A 77 14.69 20.89 13.27
CA ARG A 77 14.41 20.48 14.65
C ARG A 77 15.70 20.60 15.45
N ASN A 78 15.68 21.43 16.49
CA ASN A 78 16.77 21.51 17.45
C ASN A 78 16.32 20.90 18.77
N ALA A 79 17.04 19.88 19.23
CA ALA A 79 16.88 19.24 20.53
C ALA A 79 18.20 19.39 21.31
N GLY A 80 18.37 20.52 21.99
CA GLY A 80 19.61 20.86 22.68
C GLY A 80 20.76 21.07 21.70
N GLU A 81 21.86 20.33 21.88
CA GLU A 81 23.03 20.35 21.00
C GLU A 81 22.80 19.63 19.67
N TYR A 82 21.78 18.78 19.57
CA TYR A 82 21.45 18.08 18.35
C TYR A 82 20.52 18.92 17.47
N GLY A 83 21.05 19.40 16.35
CA GLY A 83 20.27 20.03 15.28
C GLY A 83 20.11 19.08 14.10
N GLU A 84 18.88 18.80 13.71
CA GLU A 84 18.56 18.05 12.50
C GLU A 84 17.79 18.94 11.52
N THR A 85 18.31 19.05 10.30
CA THR A 85 17.59 19.70 9.19
C THR A 85 16.92 18.61 8.36
N LEU A 86 15.60 18.46 8.51
CA LEU A 86 14.83 17.52 7.70
C LEU A 86 14.64 18.09 6.30
N ASN A 87 15.55 17.73 5.40
CA ASN A 87 15.48 18.16 4.01
C ASN A 87 14.44 17.31 3.27
N ARG A 88 13.25 17.88 3.00
CA ARG A 88 12.17 17.21 2.23
C ARG A 88 12.55 16.92 0.77
N ALA A 89 13.76 17.29 0.36
CA ALA A 89 14.29 17.14 -0.98
C ALA A 89 14.45 15.68 -1.45
N ASP A 90 14.47 14.68 -0.57
CA ASP A 90 14.66 13.28 -0.98
C ASP A 90 13.35 12.56 -1.37
N ASP A 91 12.19 13.15 -1.08
CA ASP A 91 10.85 12.60 -1.40
C ASP A 91 10.43 12.88 -2.87
N LYS A 92 11.40 13.08 -3.76
CA LYS A 92 11.27 13.81 -5.04
C LYS A 92 10.72 13.05 -6.24
N ARG A 93 10.35 11.76 -6.15
CA ARG A 93 10.07 10.97 -7.37
C ARG A 93 8.63 10.62 -7.64
N ALA A 94 7.78 10.47 -6.62
CA ALA A 94 6.41 9.99 -6.82
C ALA A 94 5.38 10.96 -6.23
N LEU A 95 4.37 11.30 -7.05
CA LEU A 95 3.20 12.03 -6.57
C LEU A 95 2.44 11.18 -5.56
N TYR A 96 2.14 9.93 -5.92
CA TYR A 96 1.45 8.96 -5.08
C TYR A 96 2.41 8.12 -4.24
N ARG A 97 1.99 7.83 -3.01
CA ARG A 97 2.67 6.89 -2.11
C ARG A 97 2.36 5.44 -2.49
N PRO A 98 3.19 4.47 -2.07
CA PRO A 98 2.93 3.05 -2.36
C PRO A 98 1.57 2.55 -1.85
N GLY A 99 1.07 3.05 -0.71
CA GLY A 99 -0.27 2.72 -0.20
C GLY A 99 -1.38 3.23 -1.12
N GLU A 100 -1.34 4.53 -1.45
CA GLU A 100 -2.26 5.19 -2.39
C GLU A 100 -2.30 4.48 -3.76
N ILE A 101 -1.15 4.02 -4.25
CA ILE A 101 -1.06 3.24 -5.50
C ILE A 101 -1.83 1.92 -5.38
N ARG A 102 -1.72 1.21 -4.25
CA ARG A 102 -2.47 -0.02 -4.01
C ARG A 102 -3.97 0.25 -3.94
N ASP A 103 -4.38 1.35 -3.30
CA ASP A 103 -5.79 1.72 -3.19
C ASP A 103 -6.38 2.03 -4.57
N LEU A 104 -5.67 2.79 -5.41
CA LEU A 104 -6.06 3.06 -6.81
C LEU A 104 -6.14 1.76 -7.63
N GLN A 105 -5.23 0.83 -7.43
CA GLN A 105 -5.25 -0.48 -8.09
C GLN A 105 -6.39 -1.37 -7.58
N ALA A 106 -6.69 -1.31 -6.28
CA ALA A 106 -7.77 -2.07 -5.64
C ALA A 106 -9.14 -1.66 -6.17
N VAL A 107 -9.37 -0.36 -6.36
CA VAL A 107 -10.58 0.17 -7.02
C VAL A 107 -10.76 -0.49 -8.40
N CYS A 108 -9.73 -0.52 -9.24
CA CYS A 108 -9.81 -1.23 -10.52
C CYS A 108 -9.99 -2.76 -10.38
N GLY A 109 -9.48 -3.35 -9.30
CA GLY A 109 -9.70 -4.75 -8.97
C GLY A 109 -11.17 -5.05 -8.66
N ASN A 110 -11.86 -4.16 -7.94
CA ASN A 110 -13.27 -4.29 -7.60
C ASN A 110 -14.16 -4.23 -8.85
N VAL A 111 -13.92 -3.26 -9.73
CA VAL A 111 -14.61 -3.14 -11.02
C VAL A 111 -14.51 -4.43 -11.83
N ARG A 112 -13.31 -5.04 -11.88
CA ARG A 112 -13.11 -6.30 -12.60
C ARG A 112 -13.88 -7.47 -11.99
N LYS A 113 -13.97 -7.55 -10.66
CA LYS A 113 -14.66 -8.64 -9.95
C LYS A 113 -16.17 -8.61 -10.12
N ARG A 114 -16.80 -7.43 -10.19
CA ARG A 114 -18.26 -7.29 -10.33
C ARG A 114 -18.85 -7.93 -11.59
N GLY A 115 -18.08 -8.06 -12.67
CA GLY A 115 -18.53 -8.63 -13.94
C GLY A 115 -17.99 -10.03 -14.27
N GLN A 116 -17.21 -10.66 -13.38
CA GLN A 116 -16.62 -11.97 -13.65
C GLN A 116 -17.48 -13.08 -13.04
N ALA A 117 -17.81 -14.10 -13.84
CA ALA A 117 -18.33 -15.35 -13.31
C ALA A 117 -17.25 -15.96 -12.41
N SER A 118 -17.56 -16.19 -11.13
CA SER A 118 -16.68 -16.93 -10.24
C SER A 118 -16.62 -18.38 -10.74
N THR A 119 -15.46 -18.79 -11.25
CA THR A 119 -15.20 -20.20 -11.50
C THR A 119 -14.94 -20.87 -10.16
N ILE A 120 -15.99 -21.52 -9.62
CA ILE A 120 -15.79 -22.48 -8.54
C ILE A 120 -14.92 -23.58 -9.12
N SER A 121 -13.72 -23.76 -8.56
CA SER A 121 -12.88 -24.91 -8.90
C SER A 121 -13.65 -26.17 -8.51
N THR A 122 -14.14 -26.90 -9.51
CA THR A 122 -14.73 -28.23 -9.35
C THR A 122 -13.67 -29.32 -9.39
N ILE A 123 -12.39 -28.96 -9.49
CA ILE A 123 -11.31 -29.89 -9.17
C ILE A 123 -11.59 -30.32 -7.73
N PRO A 124 -11.81 -31.62 -7.46
CA PRO A 124 -11.88 -32.07 -6.09
C PRO A 124 -10.59 -31.59 -5.45
N HIS A 125 -10.72 -30.74 -4.43
CA HIS A 125 -9.68 -30.69 -3.42
C HIS A 125 -9.67 -32.11 -2.90
N ALA A 126 -8.74 -32.92 -3.41
CA ALA A 126 -8.27 -34.05 -2.64
C ALA A 126 -7.95 -33.40 -1.30
N HIS A 127 -8.80 -33.68 -0.31
CA HIS A 127 -8.34 -33.66 1.05
C HIS A 127 -7.09 -34.50 0.97
N ASN A 128 -5.92 -33.84 1.03
CA ASN A 128 -4.73 -34.55 1.40
C ASN A 128 -5.02 -34.93 2.85
N ASP A 129 -5.75 -36.04 3.00
CA ASP A 129 -5.44 -37.00 4.03
C ASP A 129 -4.04 -37.50 3.65
N ASP A 130 -3.06 -36.63 3.86
CA ASP A 130 -1.67 -37.02 3.96
C ASP A 130 -1.68 -38.03 5.10
N ALA A 131 -1.59 -39.29 4.74
CA ALA A 131 -0.95 -40.27 5.58
C ALA A 131 0.48 -39.77 5.85
N GLY A 132 0.58 -38.93 6.89
CA GLY A 132 1.78 -38.59 7.65
C GLY A 132 2.75 -37.62 7.00
N VAL A 133 2.61 -36.31 7.30
CA VAL A 133 3.56 -35.57 8.15
C VAL A 133 2.82 -34.36 8.73
N ASP A 134 2.04 -34.59 9.79
CA ASP A 134 1.89 -33.54 10.80
C ASP A 134 3.26 -33.33 11.44
N PRO A 135 3.73 -32.08 11.68
CA PRO A 135 4.85 -31.86 12.57
C PRO A 135 4.37 -32.22 13.98
N VAL A 136 4.50 -33.50 14.33
CA VAL A 136 4.27 -33.98 15.69
C VAL A 136 5.15 -33.12 16.60
N HIS A 137 4.51 -32.32 17.44
CA HIS A 137 5.21 -31.54 18.44
C HIS A 137 6.02 -32.52 19.32
N PRO A 138 7.30 -32.23 19.63
CA PRO A 138 8.26 -33.18 20.20
C PRO A 138 7.96 -33.65 21.64
N PHE A 139 6.76 -33.39 22.15
CA PHE A 139 6.36 -33.65 23.53
C PHE A 139 5.56 -34.97 23.72
N LEU A 140 5.10 -35.62 22.65
CA LEU A 140 4.18 -36.77 22.74
C LEU A 140 4.72 -38.12 22.25
N LEU A 141 6.03 -38.23 22.01
CA LEU A 141 6.69 -39.54 21.86
C LEU A 141 7.45 -39.84 23.16
N GLY A 142 6.70 -40.32 24.16
CA GLY A 142 7.29 -41.09 25.23
C GLY A 142 7.62 -42.46 24.69
N ASP A 143 8.89 -42.69 24.36
CA ASP A 143 9.55 -43.98 24.35
C ASP A 143 11.01 -43.73 24.77
N ASP A 144 11.21 -43.81 26.07
CA ASP A 144 12.36 -44.37 26.80
C ASP A 144 13.49 -44.95 25.93
N ASP A 145 14.52 -44.15 25.66
CA ASP A 145 15.90 -44.67 25.71
C ASP A 145 16.84 -43.66 26.34
N PHE A 146 16.85 -43.73 27.66
CA PHE A 146 17.81 -43.10 28.55
C PHE A 146 19.10 -43.93 28.51
N THR A 147 19.94 -43.80 27.49
CA THR A 147 21.39 -44.02 27.66
C THR A 147 22.24 -43.41 26.54
N ARG A 148 23.38 -42.85 26.97
CA ARG A 148 24.63 -42.69 26.22
C ARG A 148 24.90 -41.33 25.58
N TYR A 149 25.00 -40.31 26.41
CA TYR A 149 26.01 -39.25 26.23
C TYR A 149 26.68 -38.96 27.58
N ASP A 150 27.48 -39.92 28.03
CA ASP A 150 28.61 -39.62 28.88
C ASP A 150 29.88 -40.07 28.15
N GLU A 151 30.91 -39.24 28.30
CA GLU A 151 32.34 -39.56 28.21
C GLU A 151 33.10 -39.23 26.91
N PHE A 152 33.71 -38.04 26.97
CA PHE A 152 35.12 -37.77 26.72
C PHE A 152 35.72 -38.03 25.34
N GLY A 153 36.16 -36.95 24.69
CA GLY A 153 36.96 -37.08 23.47
C GLY A 153 37.59 -35.80 22.93
N ASN A 154 38.12 -34.94 23.79
CA ASN A 154 39.08 -33.91 23.39
C ASN A 154 40.24 -34.54 22.61
N LYS A 155 40.28 -34.39 21.28
CA LYS A 155 41.46 -34.68 20.44
C LYS A 155 41.31 -34.05 19.06
N TYR A 156 41.39 -32.72 19.01
CA TYR A 156 42.02 -32.06 17.86
C TYR A 156 43.50 -31.90 18.20
N GLN A 157 44.30 -32.64 17.45
CA GLN A 157 45.75 -32.64 17.45
C GLN A 157 46.33 -31.28 17.07
N ARG A 158 47.39 -30.92 17.79
CA ARG A 158 48.66 -30.61 17.15
C ARG A 158 49.37 -31.91 16.81
#